data_AF-A0A6B3D656-F1
#
_entry.id   AF-A0A6B3D656-F1
#
_cell.length_a   1.000
_cell.length_b   1.000
_cell.length_c   1.000
_cell.angle_alpha   90.00
_cell.angle_beta   90.00
_cell.angle_gamma   90.00
#
_symmetry.space_group_name_H-M   'P 1'
#
loop_
_entity.id
_entity.type
_entity.pdbx_description
1 polymer ?
#
loop_
_entity_poly.entity_id
_entity_poly.type
_entity_poly.pdbx_seq_one_letter_code
_entity_poly.pdbx_strand_id
1 'polypeptide(L)'
;MAGSSYRDEVVGGLREALERQRKGAVVLFAHSQGSVLGAWLLANETVPENLQDDATLITVEGPSLLPPKEHLYLLTCGSPLKSLYRGFFPSYFHDRFFLRASERTAGWFNAWRETDQIATAMPDVVSGQVHDEEIAEVLRVHSDYWIEEAPTAWIQQRLTPPGATTP
;
A
#
# COMPACT_ATOMS: atom_id res chain seq x y z
N MET A 1 -9.42 11.91 21.60
CA MET A 1 -8.76 13.08 20.97
C MET A 1 -7.31 12.82 20.54
N ALA A 2 -6.65 11.70 20.89
CA ALA A 2 -5.25 11.44 20.52
C ALA A 2 -5.03 10.80 19.12
N GLY A 3 -6.09 10.41 18.39
CA GLY A 3 -5.97 9.68 17.12
C GLY A 3 -6.28 10.49 15.86
N SER A 4 -7.07 11.56 15.95
CA SER A 4 -7.42 12.38 14.80
C SER A 4 -6.25 13.23 14.31
N SER A 5 -5.50 13.84 15.23
CA SER A 5 -4.29 14.61 14.89
C SER A 5 -3.20 13.72 14.28
N TYR A 6 -2.99 12.53 14.84
CA TYR A 6 -1.97 11.59 14.34
C TYR A 6 -2.25 11.16 12.89
N ARG A 7 -3.50 10.81 12.58
CA ARG A 7 -3.86 10.43 11.21
C ARG A 7 -3.67 11.59 10.24
N ASP A 8 -4.18 12.77 10.58
CA ASP A 8 -4.18 13.90 9.67
C ASP A 8 -2.73 14.40 9.42
N GLU A 9 -1.88 14.40 10.46
CA GLU A 9 -0.45 14.71 10.34
C GLU A 9 0.31 13.68 9.51
N VAL A 10 0.14 12.37 9.77
CA VAL A 10 0.88 11.32 9.06
C VAL A 10 0.44 11.20 7.61
N VAL A 11 -0.87 11.22 7.34
CA VAL A 11 -1.41 11.19 5.97
C VAL A 11 -1.00 12.46 5.21
N GLY A 12 -1.05 13.63 5.86
CA GLY A 12 -0.58 14.88 5.27
C GLY A 12 0.90 14.83 4.91
N GLY A 13 1.76 14.39 5.84
CA GLY A 13 3.20 14.25 5.61
C GLY A 13 3.56 13.24 4.52
N LEU A 14 2.83 12.11 4.44
CA LEU A 14 2.98 11.15 3.35
C LEU A 14 2.61 11.76 2.00
N ARG A 15 1.49 12.50 1.94
CA ARG A 15 1.05 13.17 0.71
C ARG A 15 2.09 14.19 0.23
N GLU A 16 2.61 15.04 1.12
CA GLU A 16 3.67 15.99 0.78
C GLU A 16 4.96 15.30 0.30
N ALA A 17 5.34 14.20 0.95
CA ALA A 17 6.53 13.44 0.53
C ALA A 17 6.35 12.83 -0.87
N LEU A 18 5.17 12.29 -1.15
CA LEU A 18 4.81 11.71 -2.44
C LEU A 18 4.70 12.79 -3.54
N GLU A 19 4.16 13.97 -3.21
CA GLU A 19 4.10 15.11 -4.13
C GLU A 19 5.51 15.57 -4.55
N ARG A 20 6.45 15.65 -3.60
CA ARG A 20 7.86 15.99 -3.90
C ARG A 20 8.51 15.02 -4.87
N GLN A 21 8.04 13.77 -4.90
CA GLN A 21 8.58 12.69 -5.75
C GLN A 21 7.71 12.40 -6.98
N ARG A 22 6.70 13.23 -7.27
CA ARG A 22 5.69 13.01 -8.33
C ARG A 22 6.26 12.68 -9.72
N LYS A 23 7.46 13.16 -10.04
CA LYS A 23 8.11 12.95 -11.34
C LYS A 23 8.91 11.65 -11.46
N GLY A 24 9.26 11.02 -10.34
CA GLY A 24 10.05 9.79 -10.31
C GLY A 24 9.20 8.56 -9.98
N ALA A 25 9.76 7.38 -10.19
CA ALA A 25 9.20 6.14 -9.66
C ALA A 25 9.31 6.15 -8.13
N VAL A 26 8.22 5.79 -7.46
CA VAL A 26 8.09 5.77 -6.01
C VAL A 26 7.55 4.43 -5.56
N VAL A 27 8.24 3.81 -4.59
CA VAL A 27 7.71 2.65 -3.86
C VAL A 27 7.33 3.09 -2.45
N LEU A 28 6.04 2.99 -2.12
CA LEU A 28 5.55 3.14 -0.76
C LEU A 28 5.78 1.83 0.00
N PHE A 29 6.85 1.76 0.78
CA PHE A 29 7.12 0.63 1.67
C PHE A 29 6.31 0.78 2.96
N ALA A 30 5.49 -0.21 3.26
CA ALA A 30 4.52 -0.15 4.34
C ALA A 30 4.56 -1.45 5.16
N HIS A 31 4.94 -1.35 6.43
CA HIS A 31 5.02 -2.51 7.33
C HIS A 31 3.97 -2.41 8.43
N SER A 32 3.33 -3.53 8.79
CA SER A 32 2.37 -3.60 9.90
C SER A 32 1.28 -2.53 9.77
N GLN A 33 1.10 -1.66 10.77
CA GLN A 33 0.17 -0.53 10.74
C GLN A 33 0.45 0.46 9.59
N GLY A 34 1.68 0.56 9.11
CA GLY A 34 2.02 1.32 7.91
C GLY A 34 1.26 0.85 6.68
N SER A 35 0.97 -0.46 6.56
CA SER A 35 0.17 -1.03 5.47
C SER A 35 -1.26 -0.47 5.46
N VAL A 36 -1.81 -0.24 6.64
CA VAL A 36 -3.15 0.36 6.81
C VAL A 36 -3.14 1.81 6.34
N LEU A 37 -2.16 2.59 6.78
CA LEU A 37 -2.04 4.00 6.41
C LEU A 37 -1.78 4.18 4.91
N GLY A 38 -0.89 3.37 4.35
CA GLY A 38 -0.56 3.40 2.92
C GLY A 38 -1.75 3.00 2.04
N ALA A 39 -2.40 1.87 2.33
CA ALA A 39 -3.58 1.45 1.59
C ALA A 39 -4.75 2.43 1.78
N TRP A 40 -4.92 2.99 2.99
CA TRP A 40 -5.95 3.99 3.24
C TRP A 40 -5.72 5.28 2.46
N LEU A 41 -4.48 5.79 2.44
CA LEU A 41 -4.11 6.93 1.59
C LEU A 41 -4.46 6.65 0.13
N LEU A 42 -4.05 5.50 -0.41
CA LEU A 42 -4.29 5.15 -1.81
C LEU A 42 -5.77 4.96 -2.16
N ALA A 43 -6.56 4.37 -1.25
CA ALA A 43 -7.99 4.12 -1.46
C ALA A 43 -8.86 5.37 -1.29
N ASN A 44 -8.38 6.39 -0.58
CA ASN A 44 -9.14 7.58 -0.21
C ASN A 44 -8.57 8.89 -0.77
N GLU A 45 -7.40 8.86 -1.42
CA GLU A 45 -6.99 9.97 -2.29
C GLU A 45 -7.97 10.07 -3.46
N THR A 46 -8.18 11.29 -3.96
CA THR A 46 -9.15 11.62 -5.02
C THR A 46 -9.20 10.59 -6.14
N VAL A 47 -10.26 9.79 -6.12
CA VAL A 47 -10.58 8.81 -7.15
C VAL A 47 -11.34 9.54 -8.28
N PRO A 48 -11.05 9.27 -9.56
CA PRO A 48 -11.86 9.79 -10.66
C PRO A 48 -13.36 9.47 -10.45
N GLU A 49 -14.24 10.36 -10.92
CA GLU A 49 -15.70 10.33 -10.68
C GLU A 49 -16.37 8.96 -10.93
N ASN A 50 -15.80 8.13 -11.80
CA ASN A 50 -16.37 6.83 -12.21
C ASN A 50 -16.33 5.73 -11.14
N LEU A 51 -15.76 5.97 -9.95
CA LEU A 51 -15.67 4.99 -8.86
C LEU A 51 -16.28 5.50 -7.54
N GLN A 52 -17.10 6.54 -7.57
CA GLN A 52 -17.88 7.02 -6.43
C GLN A 52 -19.05 6.07 -6.10
N ASP A 53 -19.29 5.80 -4.81
CA ASP A 53 -20.62 5.44 -4.29
C ASP A 53 -20.71 5.87 -2.82
N ASP A 54 -21.97 6.02 -2.44
CA ASP A 54 -22.59 6.74 -1.33
C ASP A 54 -21.91 6.81 0.06
N ALA A 55 -21.97 8.04 0.58
CA ALA A 55 -22.35 8.42 1.95
C ALA A 55 -21.34 8.58 3.10
N THR A 56 -20.04 8.29 3.01
CA THR A 56 -19.17 8.50 4.22
C THR A 56 -17.75 8.99 4.04
N LEU A 57 -17.26 9.18 2.81
CA LEU A 57 -15.89 9.66 2.58
C LEU A 57 -15.93 11.06 1.99
N ILE A 58 -15.30 12.00 2.71
CA ILE A 58 -15.09 13.37 2.27
C ILE A 58 -14.22 13.32 1.01
N THR A 59 -14.84 13.38 -0.16
CA THR A 59 -14.16 13.65 -1.42
C THR A 59 -13.69 15.10 -1.39
N VAL A 60 -12.39 15.29 -1.24
CA VAL A 60 -11.78 16.62 -1.37
C VAL A 60 -11.64 16.90 -2.86
N GLU A 61 -12.42 17.84 -3.40
CA GLU A 61 -12.26 18.27 -4.79
C GLU A 61 -10.86 18.89 -5.01
N GLY A 62 -10.11 18.41 -6.00
CA GLY A 62 -8.79 18.96 -6.34
C GLY A 62 -7.89 18.01 -7.14
N PRO A 63 -6.82 18.51 -7.76
CA PRO A 63 -5.83 17.67 -8.43
C PRO A 63 -5.17 16.74 -7.41
N SER A 64 -5.12 15.44 -7.71
CA SER A 64 -4.36 14.50 -6.87
C SER A 64 -2.91 14.99 -6.70
N LEU A 65 -2.45 14.99 -5.45
CA LEU A 65 -1.06 15.30 -5.10
C LEU A 65 -0.15 14.08 -5.16
N LEU A 66 -0.69 12.86 -5.31
CA LEU A 66 0.09 11.64 -5.49
C LEU A 66 0.77 11.58 -6.88
N PRO A 67 1.89 10.82 -6.99
CA PRO A 67 2.47 10.42 -8.26
C PRO A 67 1.44 9.82 -9.22
N PRO A 68 1.63 9.97 -10.54
CA PRO A 68 0.88 9.22 -11.54
C PRO A 68 0.90 7.71 -11.23
N LYS A 69 -0.16 6.99 -11.60
CA LYS A 69 -0.32 5.55 -11.31
C LYS A 69 0.90 4.76 -11.75
N GLU A 70 1.37 5.01 -12.97
CA GLU A 70 2.53 4.39 -13.61
C GLU A 70 3.84 4.56 -12.83
N HIS A 71 3.91 5.53 -11.93
CA HIS A 71 5.08 5.84 -11.11
C HIS A 71 4.91 5.44 -9.65
N LEU A 72 3.74 4.94 -9.23
CA LEU A 72 3.44 4.66 -7.83
C LEU A 72 3.29 3.16 -7.60
N TYR A 73 4.10 2.62 -6.70
CA TYR A 73 4.09 1.21 -6.32
C TYR A 73 3.83 1.08 -4.82
N LEU A 74 3.11 0.02 -4.41
CA LEU A 74 2.89 -0.29 -3.00
C LEU A 74 3.58 -1.60 -2.64
N LEU A 75 4.32 -1.60 -1.54
CA LEU A 75 4.86 -2.81 -0.93
C LEU A 75 4.34 -2.90 0.50
N THR A 76 3.52 -3.91 0.79
CA THR A 76 3.05 -4.21 2.15
C THR A 76 3.77 -5.41 2.71
N CYS A 77 4.20 -5.32 3.97
CA CYS A 77 4.87 -6.38 4.70
C CYS A 77 4.24 -6.54 6.07
N GLY A 78 4.07 -7.77 6.55
CA GLY A 78 3.45 -7.96 7.88
C GLY A 78 2.03 -7.38 7.93
N SER A 79 1.28 -7.42 6.82
CA SER A 79 0.10 -6.56 6.63
C SER A 79 -1.12 -7.07 7.41
N PRO A 80 -1.72 -6.26 8.32
CA PRO A 80 -2.93 -6.63 9.05
C PRO A 80 -4.21 -6.39 8.24
N LEU A 81 -4.10 -5.94 6.99
CA LEU A 81 -5.22 -5.44 6.20
C LEU A 81 -6.34 -6.48 6.04
N LYS A 82 -5.98 -7.72 5.70
CA LYS A 82 -6.94 -8.80 5.49
C LYS A 82 -7.24 -9.58 6.77
N SER A 83 -6.23 -9.87 7.58
CA SER A 83 -6.34 -10.68 8.80
C SER A 83 -7.13 -10.01 9.92
N LEU A 84 -6.84 -8.73 10.19
CA LEU A 84 -7.42 -7.98 11.31
C LEU A 84 -8.41 -6.94 10.80
N TYR A 85 -7.98 -6.05 9.90
CA TYR A 85 -8.78 -4.86 9.58
C TYR A 85 -10.04 -5.19 8.78
N ARG A 86 -9.96 -6.08 7.79
CA ARG A 86 -11.16 -6.59 7.09
C ARG A 86 -12.08 -7.37 8.02
N GLY A 87 -11.53 -8.15 8.96
CA GLY A 87 -12.32 -8.94 9.91
C GLY A 87 -13.07 -8.07 10.95
N PHE A 88 -12.38 -7.11 11.56
CA PHE A 88 -12.92 -6.28 12.63
C PHE A 88 -13.61 -4.99 12.15
N PHE A 89 -13.25 -4.48 10.98
CA PHE A 89 -13.78 -3.23 10.41
C PHE A 89 -14.26 -3.40 8.96
N PRO A 90 -15.14 -4.37 8.68
CA PRO A 90 -15.55 -4.72 7.31
C PRO A 90 -16.24 -3.58 6.56
N SER A 91 -16.84 -2.62 7.26
CA SER A 91 -17.46 -1.43 6.66
C SER A 91 -16.44 -0.45 6.04
N TYR A 92 -15.17 -0.54 6.44
CA TYR A 92 -14.10 0.33 5.94
C TYR A 92 -13.14 -0.42 5.02
N PHE A 93 -12.90 -1.71 5.28
CA PHE A 93 -11.96 -2.55 4.54
C PHE A 93 -12.71 -3.59 3.70
N HIS A 94 -13.65 -3.11 2.89
CA HIS A 94 -14.42 -3.92 1.94
C HIS A 94 -13.69 -4.08 0.60
N ASP A 95 -14.18 -4.94 -0.29
CA ASP A 95 -13.55 -5.23 -1.59
C ASP A 95 -13.24 -3.97 -2.42
N ARG A 96 -14.16 -3.00 -2.46
CA ARG A 96 -13.93 -1.73 -3.17
C ARG A 96 -12.80 -0.87 -2.60
N PHE A 97 -12.50 -0.97 -1.30
CA PHE A 97 -11.36 -0.25 -0.70
C PHE A 97 -10.06 -0.76 -1.29
N PHE A 98 -9.92 -2.09 -1.34
CA PHE A 98 -8.75 -2.73 -1.88
C PHE A 98 -8.60 -2.54 -3.39
N LEU A 99 -9.72 -2.57 -4.12
CA LEU A 99 -9.73 -2.24 -5.54
C LEU A 99 -9.21 -0.82 -5.79
N ARG A 100 -9.74 0.18 -5.07
CA ARG A 100 -9.28 1.58 -5.20
C ARG A 100 -7.79 1.73 -4.88
N ALA A 101 -7.32 1.11 -3.79
CA ALA A 101 -5.91 1.14 -3.43
C ALA A 101 -5.02 0.53 -4.54
N SER A 102 -5.44 -0.61 -5.10
CA SER A 102 -4.72 -1.26 -6.18
C SER A 102 -4.75 -0.46 -7.48
N GLU A 103 -5.90 0.09 -7.85
CA GLU A 103 -6.05 0.86 -9.09
C GLU A 103 -5.23 2.15 -9.09
N ARG A 104 -4.83 2.63 -7.90
CA ARG A 104 -3.98 3.79 -7.72
C ARG A 104 -2.49 3.52 -7.95
N THR A 105 -2.07 2.26 -8.00
CA THR A 105 -0.67 1.88 -8.15
C THR A 105 -0.42 1.15 -9.47
N ALA A 106 0.80 1.24 -9.99
CA ALA A 106 1.29 0.41 -11.09
C ALA A 106 1.46 -1.05 -10.68
N GLY A 107 1.64 -1.31 -9.39
CA GLY A 107 1.67 -2.66 -8.83
C GLY A 107 1.71 -2.62 -7.30
N TRP A 108 1.14 -3.67 -6.71
CA TRP A 108 1.15 -3.89 -5.27
C TRP A 108 1.84 -5.23 -5.00
N PHE A 109 2.89 -5.24 -4.18
CA PHE A 109 3.49 -6.44 -3.63
C PHE A 109 3.09 -6.62 -2.16
N ASN A 110 2.60 -7.80 -1.80
CA ASN A 110 2.35 -8.18 -0.41
C ASN A 110 3.31 -9.29 0.00
N ALA A 111 4.20 -8.99 0.93
CA ALA A 111 5.10 -9.95 1.56
C ALA A 111 4.51 -10.43 2.88
N TRP A 112 4.39 -11.74 3.06
CA TRP A 112 3.88 -12.35 4.29
C TRP A 112 4.68 -13.60 4.66
N ARG A 113 4.52 -14.07 5.90
CA ARG A 113 5.12 -15.30 6.41
C ARG A 113 4.06 -16.10 7.12
N GLU A 114 4.12 -17.43 7.05
CA GLU A 114 3.26 -18.29 7.88
C GLU A 114 3.47 -18.06 9.38
N THR A 115 4.70 -17.72 9.78
CA THR A 115 5.04 -17.46 11.19
C THR A 115 4.54 -16.10 11.69
N ASP A 116 4.09 -15.21 10.81
CA ASP A 116 3.55 -13.90 11.18
C ASP A 116 2.02 -13.98 11.35
N GLN A 117 1.54 -14.05 12.60
CA GLN A 117 0.11 -14.13 12.91
C GLN A 117 -0.69 -12.89 12.51
N ILE A 118 -0.01 -11.78 12.22
CA ILE A 118 -0.64 -10.55 11.75
C ILE A 118 -0.74 -10.56 10.23
N ALA A 119 0.27 -11.07 9.53
CA ALA A 119 0.26 -11.13 8.07
C ALA A 119 -0.60 -12.29 7.58
N THR A 120 -1.25 -12.09 6.44
CA THR A 120 -1.85 -13.20 5.70
C THR A 120 -1.62 -12.99 4.22
N ALA A 121 -1.65 -14.09 3.49
CA ALA A 121 -1.78 -14.07 2.05
C ALA A 121 -2.94 -13.14 1.64
N MET A 122 -2.69 -12.27 0.67
CA MET A 122 -3.69 -11.38 0.07
C MET A 122 -4.05 -11.79 -1.37
N PRO A 123 -4.31 -13.08 -1.68
CA PRO A 123 -4.77 -13.45 -3.01
C PRO A 123 -6.15 -12.84 -3.23
N ASP A 124 -6.33 -12.24 -4.40
CA ASP A 124 -7.58 -11.68 -4.90
C ASP A 124 -8.21 -10.58 -4.06
N VAL A 125 -7.46 -9.50 -3.85
CA VAL A 125 -8.07 -8.21 -3.59
C VAL A 125 -8.49 -7.54 -4.91
N VAL A 126 -9.47 -8.17 -5.56
CA VAL A 126 -10.35 -7.64 -6.62
C VAL A 126 -9.70 -7.24 -7.96
N SER A 127 -8.39 -6.99 -8.04
CA SER A 127 -7.75 -6.44 -9.26
C SER A 127 -6.77 -7.39 -9.98
N GLY A 128 -6.34 -8.50 -9.38
CA GLY A 128 -5.25 -9.33 -9.91
C GLY A 128 -3.88 -8.63 -9.99
N GLN A 129 -3.75 -7.40 -9.46
CA GLN A 129 -2.52 -6.59 -9.50
C GLN A 129 -1.71 -6.68 -8.20
N VAL A 130 -2.21 -7.42 -7.21
CA VAL A 130 -1.45 -7.74 -5.99
C VAL A 130 -0.62 -8.99 -6.27
N HIS A 131 0.68 -8.80 -6.35
CA HIS A 131 1.64 -9.90 -6.31
C HIS A 131 1.85 -10.29 -4.86
N ASP A 132 1.46 -11.51 -4.51
CA ASP A 132 1.49 -12.03 -3.15
C ASP A 132 2.63 -13.04 -3.03
N GLU A 133 3.57 -12.78 -2.12
CA GLU A 133 4.77 -13.59 -1.95
C GLU A 133 4.90 -14.05 -0.49
N GLU A 134 4.97 -15.36 -0.32
CA GLU A 134 5.33 -15.99 0.95
C GLU A 134 6.86 -15.97 1.11
N ILE A 135 7.34 -15.36 2.18
CA ILE A 135 8.76 -15.35 2.53
C ILE A 135 9.08 -16.62 3.32
N ALA A 136 10.08 -17.36 2.82
CA ALA A 136 10.52 -18.64 3.38
C ALA A 136 10.78 -18.62 4.89
N GLU A 137 10.58 -19.78 5.52
CA GLU A 137 10.63 -20.02 6.97
C GLU A 137 12.00 -19.73 7.59
N VAL A 138 12.24 -18.46 7.90
CA VAL A 138 13.16 -18.05 8.96
C VAL A 138 12.29 -17.48 10.07
N LEU A 139 12.53 -17.85 11.33
CA LEU A 139 11.74 -17.44 12.50
C LEU A 139 11.94 -15.94 12.81
N ARG A 140 11.45 -15.09 11.92
CA ARG A 140 11.49 -13.62 11.96
C ARG A 140 10.10 -13.03 12.17
N VAL A 141 9.05 -13.86 12.16
CA VAL A 141 7.68 -13.51 12.57
C VAL A 141 7.26 -12.19 11.90
N HIS A 142 6.99 -11.15 12.69
CA HIS A 142 6.47 -9.86 12.27
C HIS A 142 7.53 -8.79 11.96
N SER A 143 8.82 -9.13 11.88
CA SER A 143 9.92 -8.17 11.66
C SER A 143 10.75 -8.47 10.41
N ASP A 144 11.73 -7.61 10.09
CA ASP A 144 12.82 -7.93 9.16
C ASP A 144 12.38 -8.34 7.75
N TYR A 145 11.23 -7.86 7.28
CA TYR A 145 10.82 -8.07 5.89
C TYR A 145 11.71 -7.32 4.88
N TRP A 146 12.42 -6.27 5.33
CA TRP A 146 13.27 -5.42 4.48
C TRP A 146 14.64 -6.04 4.15
N ILE A 147 15.05 -7.11 4.84
CA ILE A 147 16.28 -7.85 4.51
C ILE A 147 16.02 -9.04 3.58
N GLU A 148 14.76 -9.28 3.23
CA GLU A 148 14.38 -10.40 2.38
C GLU A 148 14.64 -10.07 0.91
N GLU A 149 15.08 -11.09 0.16
CA GLU A 149 15.50 -10.93 -1.23
C GLU A 149 14.32 -10.52 -2.12
N ALA A 150 13.16 -11.17 -1.98
CA ALA A 150 12.03 -10.93 -2.87
C ALA A 150 11.49 -9.48 -2.81
N PRO A 151 11.20 -8.88 -1.63
CA PRO A 151 10.82 -7.47 -1.54
C PRO A 151 11.92 -6.52 -2.08
N THR A 152 13.19 -6.82 -1.78
CA THR A 152 14.32 -6.00 -2.20
C THR A 152 14.48 -6.00 -3.73
N ALA A 153 14.47 -7.18 -4.34
CA ALA A 153 14.55 -7.35 -5.79
C ALA A 153 13.36 -6.68 -6.49
N TRP A 154 12.16 -6.81 -5.91
CA TRP A 154 10.96 -6.16 -6.44
C TRP A 154 11.06 -4.64 -6.45
N ILE A 155 11.55 -4.03 -5.36
CA ILE A 155 11.81 -2.58 -5.29
C ILE A 155 12.82 -2.16 -6.36
N GLN A 156 13.97 -2.86 -6.44
CA GLN A 156 15.06 -2.51 -7.36
C GLN A 156 14.60 -2.52 -8.82
N GLN A 157 13.81 -3.52 -9.22
CA GLN A 157 13.26 -3.60 -10.58
C GLN A 157 12.39 -2.38 -10.96
N ARG A 158 11.83 -1.66 -9.99
CA ARG A 158 10.89 -0.53 -10.21
C ARG A 158 11.54 0.83 -10.07
N LEU A 159 12.60 0.92 -9.27
CA LEU A 159 13.33 2.17 -9.05
C LEU A 159 14.51 2.35 -10.03
N THR A 160 15.01 1.27 -10.63
CA THR A 160 16.10 1.34 -11.61
C THR A 160 15.56 1.87 -12.97
N PRO A 161 16.11 2.96 -13.52
CA PRO A 161 15.73 3.46 -14.84
C PRO A 161 16.02 2.41 -15.94
N PRO A 162 15.22 2.35 -17.02
CA PRO A 162 15.54 1.52 -18.17
C PRO A 162 16.95 1.85 -18.69
N GLY A 163 17.88 0.89 -18.60
CA GLY A 163 19.27 1.03 -19.07
C GLY A 163 20.31 1.36 -18.00
N ALA A 164 19.93 1.50 -16.73
CA ALA A 164 20.91 1.56 -15.64
C ALA A 164 21.35 0.13 -15.28
N THR A 165 22.60 -0.22 -15.62
CA THR A 165 23.22 -1.47 -15.17
C THR A 165 23.48 -1.40 -13.67
N THR A 166 23.04 -2.43 -12.95
CA THR A 166 23.42 -2.68 -11.54
C THR A 166 24.95 -2.69 -11.42
N PRO A 167 25.55 -2.03 -10.42
CA PRO A 167 26.99 -2.07 -10.18
C PRO A 167 27.50 -3.47 -9.84
#